data_AF-A0AAN9A9E1-F1
#
_entry.id   AF-A0AAN9A9E1-F1
#
_cell.length_a   1.000
_cell.length_b   1.000
_cell.length_c   1.000
_cell.angle_alpha   90.00
_cell.angle_beta   90.00
_cell.angle_gamma   90.00
#
_symmetry.space_group_name_H-M   'P 1'
#
loop_
_entity.id
_entity.type
_entity.pdbx_description
1 polymer ?
#
loop_
_entity_poly.entity_id
_entity_poly.type
_entity_poly.pdbx_seq_one_letter_code
_entity_poly.pdbx_strand_id
1 'polypeptide(L)'
;DIHAVFGADLYCYKQCVNKYILKYERLKEKCFDDISTNHKKEAWTNIVSDIEKGLTNGNGYELGFVKDAMNKQLEMSSVTNCEVKILLTDHFTDQICFSQPKQLNKYELFFSKGVSPENMADEIRGTDPIRECAAIIRQCLLQVDFDL
;
A
#
# COMPACT_ATOMS: atom_id res chain seq x y z
N ASP A 1 -42.31 -6.72 7.00
CA ASP A 1 -42.20 -5.74 5.90
C ASP A 1 -40.73 -5.67 5.48
N ILE A 2 -40.43 -6.22 4.30
CA ILE A 2 -39.06 -6.42 3.81
C ILE A 2 -38.41 -5.07 3.46
N HIS A 3 -39.20 -4.08 3.04
CA HIS A 3 -38.70 -2.75 2.67
C HIS A 3 -38.22 -1.94 3.88
N ALA A 4 -38.83 -2.15 5.06
CA ALA A 4 -38.38 -1.53 6.30
C ALA A 4 -37.02 -2.06 6.77
N VAL A 5 -36.75 -3.36 6.56
CA VAL A 5 -35.46 -3.99 6.91
C VAL A 5 -34.35 -3.51 5.98
N PHE A 6 -34.59 -3.51 4.65
CA PHE A 6 -33.63 -2.94 3.70
C PHE A 6 -33.38 -1.45 3.93
N GLY A 7 -34.41 -0.67 4.27
CA GLY A 7 -34.28 0.74 4.61
C GLY A 7 -33.44 0.98 5.86
N ALA A 8 -33.61 0.15 6.90
CA ALA A 8 -32.80 0.21 8.12
C ALA A 8 -31.34 -0.16 7.86
N ASP A 9 -31.07 -1.20 7.08
CA ASP A 9 -29.71 -1.61 6.71
C ASP A 9 -29.00 -0.55 5.86
N LEU A 10 -29.67 0.02 4.86
CA LEU A 10 -29.13 1.13 4.06
C LEU A 10 -28.86 2.38 4.91
N TYR A 11 -29.75 2.70 5.84
CA TYR A 11 -29.58 3.84 6.75
C TYR A 11 -28.40 3.62 7.70
N CYS A 12 -28.28 2.43 8.28
CA CYS A 12 -27.19 2.07 9.17
C CYS A 12 -25.85 2.04 8.41
N TYR A 13 -25.82 1.54 7.17
CA TYR A 13 -24.66 1.56 6.30
C TYR A 13 -24.23 3.00 5.97
N LYS A 14 -25.18 3.88 5.61
CA LYS A 14 -24.91 5.29 5.33
C LYS A 14 -24.38 6.03 6.58
N GLN A 15 -24.90 5.73 7.76
CA GLN A 15 -24.36 6.27 9.00
C GLN A 15 -22.95 5.75 9.32
N CYS A 16 -22.67 4.47 9.06
CA CYS A 16 -21.32 3.91 9.21
C CYS A 16 -20.32 4.56 8.25
N VAL A 17 -20.69 4.73 6.98
CA VAL A 17 -19.87 5.42 5.98
C VAL A 17 -19.62 6.87 6.38
N ASN A 18 -20.65 7.61 6.80
CA ASN A 18 -20.48 9.00 7.26
C ASN A 18 -19.59 9.10 8.52
N LYS A 19 -19.75 8.18 9.48
CA LYS A 19 -18.87 8.12 10.66
C LYS A 19 -17.42 7.81 10.27
N TYR A 20 -17.21 6.94 9.29
CA TYR A 20 -15.89 6.63 8.77
C TYR A 20 -15.26 7.84 8.07
N ILE A 21 -16.01 8.52 7.19
CA ILE A 21 -15.57 9.75 6.52
C ILE A 21 -15.20 10.83 7.54
N LEU A 22 -16.07 11.13 8.51
CA LEU A 22 -15.80 12.12 9.55
C LEU A 22 -14.60 11.76 10.43
N LYS A 23 -14.43 10.46 10.74
CA LYS A 23 -13.24 9.98 11.46
C LYS A 23 -11.98 10.17 10.61
N TYR A 24 -12.06 9.90 9.32
CA TYR A 24 -10.96 10.07 8.37
C TYR A 24 -10.60 11.55 8.18
N GLU A 25 -11.57 12.45 8.02
CA GLU A 25 -11.36 13.90 7.92
C GLU A 25 -10.74 14.48 9.19
N ARG A 26 -11.21 14.08 10.37
CA ARG A 26 -10.59 14.48 11.65
C ARG A 26 -9.17 13.96 11.82
N LEU A 27 -8.87 12.76 11.31
CA LEU A 27 -7.52 12.21 11.30
C LEU A 27 -6.63 12.93 10.29
N LYS A 28 -7.19 13.35 9.14
CA LYS A 28 -6.51 14.19 8.16
C LYS A 28 -6.07 15.50 8.81
N GLU A 29 -6.98 16.24 9.44
CA GLU A 29 -6.65 17.49 10.14
C GLU A 29 -5.59 17.29 11.24
N LYS A 30 -5.70 16.23 12.05
CA LYS A 30 -4.71 15.93 13.12
C LYS A 30 -3.34 15.50 12.62
N CYS A 31 -3.19 15.00 11.39
CA CYS A 31 -1.89 14.65 10.84
C CYS A 31 -1.08 15.89 10.39
N PHE A 32 -1.73 17.06 10.24
CA PHE A 32 -1.07 18.26 9.74
C PHE A 32 -0.50 19.19 10.82
N ASP A 33 -0.87 19.02 12.09
CA ASP A 33 -0.36 19.88 13.17
C ASP A 33 0.97 19.36 13.77
N ASP A 34 2.00 20.10 13.36
CA ASP A 34 3.16 20.62 14.09
C ASP A 34 4.34 19.71 14.50
N ILE A 35 5.52 20.17 14.05
CA ILE A 35 6.90 19.76 14.36
C ILE A 35 7.41 18.47 13.68
N SER A 36 6.56 17.53 13.25
CA SER A 36 7.01 16.31 12.51
C SER A 36 7.02 16.42 10.98
N THR A 37 6.50 17.50 10.41
CA THR A 37 6.22 17.63 8.97
C THR A 37 7.45 17.81 8.10
N ASN A 38 8.52 18.47 8.57
CA ASN A 38 9.71 18.70 7.73
C ASN A 38 10.51 17.42 7.49
N HIS A 39 10.81 16.65 8.55
CA HIS A 39 11.53 15.38 8.41
C HIS A 39 10.73 14.34 7.62
N LYS A 40 9.41 14.29 7.81
CA LYS A 40 8.53 13.42 7.00
C LYS A 40 8.50 13.84 5.53
N LYS A 41 8.49 15.15 5.23
CA LYS A 41 8.56 15.68 3.86
C LYS A 41 9.91 15.40 3.21
N GLU A 42 11.00 15.53 3.96
CA GLU A 42 12.35 15.19 3.47
C GLU A 42 12.44 13.69 3.15
N ALA A 43 11.99 12.84 4.09
CA ALA A 43 11.94 11.39 3.87
C ALA A 43 11.08 11.01 2.65
N TRP A 44 9.94 11.69 2.45
CA TRP A 44 9.12 11.55 1.26
C TRP A 44 9.85 11.96 -0.02
N THR A 45 10.48 13.14 -0.02
CA THR A 45 11.17 13.70 -1.19
C THR A 45 12.31 12.80 -1.65
N ASN A 46 13.00 12.14 -0.71
CA ASN A 46 14.09 11.21 -1.01
C ASN A 46 13.64 9.92 -1.72
N ILE A 47 12.39 9.49 -1.52
CA ILE A 47 11.89 8.22 -2.07
C ILE A 47 10.92 8.38 -3.23
N VAL A 48 10.23 9.53 -3.33
CA VAL A 48 9.15 9.73 -4.30
C VAL A 48 9.65 9.61 -5.74
N SER A 49 10.86 10.10 -6.03
CA SER A 49 11.46 10.03 -7.37
C SER A 49 11.66 8.58 -7.86
N ASP A 50 12.03 7.67 -6.96
CA ASP A 50 12.22 6.25 -7.30
C ASP A 50 10.88 5.56 -7.56
N ILE A 51 9.85 5.92 -6.77
CA ILE A 51 8.48 5.42 -6.95
C ILE A 51 7.92 5.90 -8.29
N GLU A 52 8.07 7.18 -8.62
CA GLU A 52 7.65 7.76 -9.91
C GLU A 52 8.26 7.01 -11.10
N LYS A 53 9.57 6.78 -11.05
CA LYS A 53 10.29 6.07 -12.10
C LYS A 53 9.79 4.62 -12.24
N GLY A 54 9.57 3.94 -11.12
CA GLY A 54 9.04 2.58 -11.12
C GLY A 54 7.61 2.48 -11.65
N LEU A 55 6.73 3.39 -11.25
CA LEU A 55 5.35 3.44 -11.74
C LEU A 55 5.30 3.69 -13.25
N THR A 56 6.20 4.53 -13.77
CA THR A 56 6.35 4.79 -15.21
C THR A 56 6.80 3.53 -15.98
N ASN A 57 7.62 2.69 -15.34
CA ASN A 57 8.06 1.40 -15.89
C ASN A 57 7.00 0.29 -15.75
N GLY A 58 5.83 0.57 -15.17
CA GLY A 58 4.75 -0.40 -14.97
C GLY A 58 4.87 -1.24 -13.70
N ASN A 59 5.75 -0.88 -12.76
CA ASN A 59 5.90 -1.62 -11.51
C ASN A 59 4.79 -1.26 -10.50
N GLY A 60 4.39 -2.24 -9.69
CA GLY A 60 3.54 -2.06 -8.52
C GLY A 60 4.34 -2.04 -7.22
N TYR A 61 3.81 -1.35 -6.21
CA TYR A 61 4.47 -1.21 -4.91
C TYR A 61 3.51 -1.52 -3.76
N GLU A 62 4.03 -2.14 -2.70
CA GLU A 62 3.32 -2.30 -1.44
C GLU A 62 3.34 -0.99 -0.64
N LEU A 63 2.21 -0.62 -0.02
CA LEU A 63 2.19 0.50 0.92
C LEU A 63 3.18 0.30 2.08
N GLY A 64 3.34 -0.96 2.51
CA GLY A 64 4.28 -1.33 3.57
C GLY A 64 5.73 -0.99 3.20
N PHE A 65 6.12 -1.23 1.94
CA PHE A 65 7.47 -0.92 1.46
C PHE A 65 7.78 0.58 1.55
N VAL A 66 6.85 1.43 1.09
CA VAL A 66 7.02 2.90 1.15
C VAL A 66 7.06 3.38 2.61
N LYS A 67 6.17 2.86 3.46
CA LYS A 67 6.15 3.15 4.90
C LYS A 67 7.48 2.77 5.57
N ASP A 68 7.99 1.58 5.29
CA ASP A 68 9.26 1.11 5.86
C ASP A 68 10.45 1.92 5.33
N ALA A 69 10.45 2.30 4.05
CA ALA A 69 11.47 3.16 3.45
C ALA A 69 11.51 4.56 4.09
N MET A 70 10.34 5.17 4.33
CA MET A 70 10.26 6.45 5.05
C MET A 70 10.72 6.31 6.50
N ASN A 71 10.25 5.28 7.21
CA ASN A 71 10.60 5.07 8.62
C ASN A 71 12.08 4.79 8.84
N LYS A 72 12.79 4.21 7.87
CA LYS A 72 14.26 4.07 7.93
C LYS A 72 14.99 5.41 7.98
N GLN A 73 14.38 6.49 7.47
CA GLN A 73 14.96 7.83 7.47
C GLN A 73 14.47 8.68 8.65
N LEU A 74 13.53 8.18 9.46
CA LEU A 74 12.95 8.91 10.58
C LEU A 74 13.44 8.32 11.90
N GLU A 75 14.36 9.01 12.58
CA GLU A 75 14.92 8.52 13.85
C GLU A 75 13.97 8.68 15.05
N MET A 76 13.25 9.80 15.10
CA MET A 76 12.40 10.17 16.26
C MET A 76 10.91 10.14 15.96
N SER A 77 10.52 9.82 14.73
CA SER A 77 9.12 9.80 14.33
C SER A 77 8.82 8.59 13.46
N SER A 78 7.55 8.27 13.30
CA SER A 78 7.12 7.24 12.36
C SER A 78 5.98 7.75 11.49
N VAL A 79 5.86 7.15 10.31
CA VAL A 79 4.71 7.21 9.43
C VAL A 79 3.97 5.88 9.42
N THR A 80 2.66 6.01 9.36
CA THR A 80 1.69 4.94 9.23
C THR A 80 1.33 4.70 7.76
N ASN A 81 0.75 3.54 7.45
CA ASN A 81 0.22 3.27 6.09
C ASN A 81 -0.85 4.29 5.68
N CYS A 82 -1.61 4.83 6.65
CA CYS A 82 -2.62 5.84 6.38
C CYS A 82 -1.98 7.15 5.91
N GLU A 83 -0.95 7.63 6.60
CA GLU A 83 -0.21 8.84 6.19
C GLU A 83 0.45 8.66 4.82
N VAL A 84 1.08 7.50 4.58
CA VAL A 84 1.71 7.17 3.29
C VAL A 84 0.69 7.17 2.16
N LYS A 85 -0.50 6.60 2.39
CA LYS A 85 -1.58 6.60 1.40
C LYS A 85 -2.09 8.00 1.09
N ILE A 86 -2.19 8.87 2.11
CA ILE A 86 -2.53 10.29 1.92
C ILE A 86 -1.46 10.98 1.07
N LEU A 87 -0.18 10.82 1.39
CA LEU A 87 0.93 11.40 0.62
C LEU A 87 0.93 10.95 -0.85
N LEU A 88 0.73 9.65 -1.09
CA LEU A 88 0.61 9.09 -2.43
C LEU A 88 -0.59 9.67 -3.19
N THR A 89 -1.73 9.78 -2.52
CA THR A 89 -2.95 10.31 -3.14
C THR A 89 -2.81 11.81 -3.41
N ASP A 90 -2.20 12.57 -2.50
CA ASP A 90 -2.01 14.01 -2.68
C ASP A 90 -0.98 14.30 -3.79
N HIS A 91 0.09 13.50 -3.91
CA HIS A 91 1.16 13.70 -4.91
C HIS A 91 0.77 13.19 -6.31
N PHE A 92 0.25 11.97 -6.40
CA PHE A 92 -0.09 11.36 -7.69
C PHE A 92 -1.53 11.63 -8.12
N THR A 93 -2.38 12.10 -7.21
CA THR A 93 -3.79 12.41 -7.46
C THR A 93 -4.51 11.25 -8.16
N ASP A 94 -4.93 11.45 -9.40
CA ASP A 94 -5.66 10.48 -10.20
C ASP A 94 -4.76 9.57 -11.03
N GLN A 95 -3.44 9.56 -10.83
CA GLN A 95 -2.51 8.78 -11.66
C GLN A 95 -2.26 7.37 -11.14
N ILE A 96 -2.67 7.08 -9.90
CA ILE A 96 -2.49 5.77 -9.27
C ILE A 96 -3.82 5.11 -8.90
N CYS A 97 -3.82 3.79 -8.81
CA CYS A 97 -4.91 2.97 -8.32
C CYS A 97 -4.42 2.02 -7.24
N PHE A 98 -5.28 1.77 -6.24
CA PHE A 98 -4.97 0.89 -5.11
C PHE A 98 -5.71 -0.45 -5.25
N SER A 99 -5.00 -1.55 -5.03
CA SER A 99 -5.55 -2.91 -5.01
C SER A 99 -5.70 -3.39 -3.57
N GLN A 100 -6.94 -3.66 -3.16
CA GLN A 100 -7.22 -4.26 -1.86
C GLN A 100 -6.83 -5.74 -1.83
N PRO A 101 -6.16 -6.21 -0.77
CA PRO A 101 -5.87 -7.62 -0.61
C PRO A 101 -7.15 -8.41 -0.29
N LYS A 102 -7.34 -9.56 -0.97
CA LYS A 102 -8.42 -10.52 -0.65
C LYS A 102 -8.17 -11.26 0.67
N GLN A 103 -6.91 -11.32 1.12
CA GLN A 103 -6.48 -12.03 2.32
C GLN A 103 -6.00 -11.04 3.40
N LEU A 104 -6.31 -11.30 4.67
CA LEU A 104 -6.00 -10.42 5.81
C LEU A 104 -4.50 -10.14 6.01
N ASN A 105 -3.62 -11.05 5.58
CA ASN A 105 -2.18 -10.95 5.82
C ASN A 105 -1.38 -10.37 4.63
N LYS A 106 -2.05 -9.90 3.58
CA LYS A 106 -1.40 -9.33 2.40
C LYS A 106 -1.48 -7.80 2.45
N TYR A 107 -0.47 -7.13 1.92
CA TYR A 107 -0.43 -5.67 1.89
C TYR A 107 -1.28 -5.10 0.75
N GLU A 108 -1.77 -3.89 0.97
CA GLU A 108 -2.36 -3.06 -0.08
C GLU A 108 -1.27 -2.65 -1.06
N LEU A 109 -1.55 -2.83 -2.36
CA LEU A 109 -0.66 -2.52 -3.47
C LEU A 109 -1.17 -1.29 -4.20
N PHE A 110 -0.27 -0.53 -4.82
CA PHE A 110 -0.63 0.56 -5.72
C PHE A 110 0.13 0.50 -7.05
N PHE A 111 -0.53 0.95 -8.11
CA PHE A 111 -0.07 0.89 -9.50
C PHE A 111 -0.45 2.17 -10.24
N SER A 112 0.11 2.38 -11.44
CA SER A 112 -0.33 3.46 -12.33
C SER A 112 -1.70 3.14 -12.97
N LYS A 113 -2.53 4.17 -13.21
CA LYS A 113 -3.95 4.03 -13.63
C LYS A 113 -4.19 3.44 -15.04
N GLY A 114 -3.13 3.01 -15.74
CA GLY A 114 -3.24 2.28 -17.01
C GLY A 114 -3.17 0.77 -16.88
N VAL A 115 -2.89 0.27 -15.67
CA VAL A 115 -2.70 -1.14 -15.35
C VAL A 115 -3.99 -1.71 -14.76
N SER A 116 -4.33 -2.97 -15.03
CA SER A 116 -5.35 -3.70 -14.24
C SER A 116 -4.74 -4.08 -12.89
N PRO A 117 -5.04 -3.34 -11.81
CA PRO A 117 -4.34 -3.50 -10.54
C PRO A 117 -4.69 -4.82 -9.86
N GLU A 118 -5.82 -5.45 -10.17
CA GLU A 118 -6.21 -6.74 -9.61
C GLU A 118 -5.39 -7.89 -10.20
N ASN A 119 -5.21 -7.93 -11.53
CA ASN A 119 -4.46 -9.00 -12.19
C ASN A 119 -2.98 -8.95 -11.81
N MET A 120 -2.37 -7.75 -11.81
CA MET A 120 -0.97 -7.61 -11.36
C MET A 120 -0.80 -7.87 -9.87
N ALA A 121 -1.76 -7.44 -9.04
CA ALA A 121 -1.69 -7.74 -7.62
C ALA A 121 -1.81 -9.24 -7.34
N ASP A 122 -2.65 -9.96 -8.08
CA ASP A 122 -2.77 -11.42 -7.93
C ASP A 122 -1.49 -12.13 -8.42
N GLU A 123 -0.83 -11.63 -9.47
CA GLU A 123 0.49 -12.10 -9.93
C GLU A 123 1.58 -11.89 -8.86
N ILE A 124 1.72 -10.65 -8.36
CA ILE A 124 2.71 -10.28 -7.32
C ILE A 124 2.46 -11.02 -6.01
N ARG A 125 1.20 -11.21 -5.61
CA ARG A 125 0.87 -11.95 -4.38
C ARG A 125 1.08 -13.46 -4.54
N GLY A 126 1.01 -13.96 -5.77
CA GLY A 126 1.21 -15.35 -6.15
C GLY A 126 2.68 -15.75 -6.28
N THR A 127 3.57 -14.80 -6.55
CA THR A 127 5.01 -14.96 -6.36
C THR A 127 5.31 -15.02 -4.86
N ASP A 128 5.60 -16.21 -4.36
CA ASP A 128 6.13 -16.40 -3.01
C ASP A 128 7.66 -16.35 -3.11
N PRO A 129 8.29 -15.22 -2.73
CA PRO A 129 9.73 -15.05 -2.87
C PRO A 129 10.51 -16.06 -2.01
N ILE A 130 9.92 -16.58 -0.92
CA ILE A 130 10.55 -17.64 -0.12
C ILE A 130 10.52 -18.95 -0.91
N ARG A 131 9.41 -19.26 -1.56
CA ARG A 131 9.27 -20.46 -2.41
C ARG A 131 10.14 -20.38 -3.66
N GLU A 132 10.27 -19.21 -4.29
CA GLU A 132 11.19 -18.99 -5.42
C GLU A 132 12.66 -19.10 -4.98
N CYS A 133 13.05 -18.44 -3.89
CA CYS A 133 14.40 -18.60 -3.32
C CYS A 133 14.68 -20.07 -2.96
N ALA A 134 13.72 -20.79 -2.36
CA ALA A 134 13.86 -22.20 -2.07
C ALA A 134 13.98 -23.06 -3.34
N ALA A 135 13.30 -22.71 -4.42
CA ALA A 135 13.41 -23.39 -5.71
C ALA A 135 14.79 -23.15 -6.36
N ILE A 136 15.29 -21.91 -6.32
CA ILE A 136 16.63 -21.55 -6.81
C ILE A 136 17.70 -22.29 -6.00
N ILE A 137 17.62 -22.26 -4.66
CA ILE A 137 18.56 -22.97 -3.79
C ILE A 137 18.54 -24.48 -4.09
N ARG A 138 17.36 -25.09 -4.26
CA ARG A 138 17.27 -26.52 -4.65
C ARG A 138 17.91 -26.79 -6.01
N GLN A 139 17.72 -25.93 -7.01
CA GLN A 139 18.37 -26.09 -8.31
C GLN A 139 19.89 -25.96 -8.22
N CYS A 140 20.39 -24.98 -7.46
CA CYS A 140 21.82 -24.83 -7.23
C CYS A 140 22.41 -26.04 -6.49
N LEU A 141 21.72 -26.56 -5.47
CA LEU A 141 22.16 -27.77 -4.75
C LEU A 141 22.16 -29.01 -5.65
N LEU A 142 21.16 -29.16 -6.52
CA LEU A 142 21.12 -30.24 -7.52
C LEU A 142 22.25 -30.15 -8.57
N GLN A 143 22.77 -28.95 -8.82
CA GLN A 143 23.95 -28.77 -9.70
C GLN A 143 25.27 -29.06 -8.98
N VAL A 144 25.31 -29.00 -7.65
CA VAL A 144 26.52 -29.24 -6.84
C VAL A 144 26.66 -30.72 -6.45
N ASP A 145 25.54 -31.45 -6.30
CA ASP A 145 25.54 -32.84 -5.82
C ASP A 145 25.80 -33.92 -6.91
N PHE A 146 26.25 -33.57 -8.11
CA PHE A 146 26.60 -34.54 -9.17
C PHE A 146 28.00 -34.36 -9.79
N ASP A 147 28.96 -33.79 -9.03
CA ASP A 147 30.40 -33.94 -9.29
C ASP A 147 31.06 -34.89 -8.26
N LEU A 148 30.39 -36.00 -7.92
CA LEU A 148 30.94 -37.15 -7.17
C LEU A 148 30.62 -38.47 -7.87
#